data_AF-A0AAD8C1E2-F1
#
_entry.id   AF-A0AAD8C1E2-F1
#
_cell.length_a   1.000
_cell.length_b   1.000
_cell.length_c   1.000
_cell.angle_alpha   90.00
_cell.angle_beta   90.00
_cell.angle_gamma   90.00
#
_symmetry.space_group_name_H-M   'P 1'
#
loop_
_entity.id
_entity.type
_entity.pdbx_description
1 polymer ?
#
loop_
_entity_poly.entity_id
_entity_poly.type
_entity_poly.pdbx_seq_one_letter_code
_entity_poly.pdbx_strand_id
1 'polypeptide(L)'
;VVLLLGISKMTSMALVFLLLGTMNAILAIDIKVSVDNSKLFPPTAWKNKLYYVSKPSFTSFADANTWCAQNGGGYAAEIDSSEELLVLQQYVPSSKLDRIYIAGTDAKKDGVWLTQRTQTVLHVFDWSDGEPNNYGGQEACLELYGNFQGRMNDCPCDKLTVLRPVLCEVDLF
;
A
#
# COMPACT_ATOMS: atom_id res chain seq x y z
N VAL A 1 13.92 -45.80 49.56
CA VAL A 1 14.43 -45.48 48.21
C VAL A 1 13.34 -45.46 47.11
N VAL A 2 12.05 -45.74 47.38
CA VAL A 2 11.02 -45.81 46.30
C VAL A 2 9.81 -44.90 46.54
N LEU A 3 10.01 -43.65 47.00
CA LEU A 3 8.90 -42.69 47.13
C LEU A 3 9.24 -41.23 46.77
N LEU A 4 10.43 -40.97 46.21
CA LEU A 4 10.84 -39.63 45.77
C LEU A 4 11.10 -39.52 44.26
N LEU A 5 10.82 -40.57 43.47
CA LEU A 5 11.01 -40.55 42.01
C LEU A 5 9.74 -40.28 41.21
N GLY A 6 8.58 -40.11 41.86
CA GLY A 6 7.28 -39.91 41.19
C GLY A 6 6.91 -38.45 40.90
N ILE A 7 7.49 -37.47 41.61
CA ILE A 7 7.02 -36.07 41.57
C ILE A 7 7.78 -35.24 40.51
N SER A 8 8.97 -35.70 40.07
CA SER A 8 9.80 -34.96 39.11
C SER A 8 9.39 -35.12 37.64
N LYS A 9 8.54 -36.10 37.28
CA LYS A 9 8.12 -36.33 35.87
C LYS A 9 6.74 -35.76 35.54
N MET A 10 5.88 -35.58 36.54
CA MET A 10 4.51 -35.08 36.35
C MET A 10 4.41 -33.56 36.13
N THR A 11 5.43 -32.79 36.51
CA THR A 11 5.47 -31.34 36.29
C THR A 11 5.89 -30.95 34.86
N SER A 12 6.60 -31.83 34.15
CA SER A 12 7.09 -31.55 32.79
C SER A 12 6.04 -31.80 31.70
N MET A 13 5.26 -32.90 31.78
CA MET A 13 4.23 -33.17 30.77
C MET A 13 3.05 -32.19 30.84
N ALA A 14 2.61 -31.79 32.03
CA ALA A 14 1.52 -30.83 32.19
C ALA A 14 1.90 -29.43 31.65
N LEU A 15 3.16 -29.02 31.81
CA LEU A 15 3.68 -27.77 31.25
C LEU A 15 3.79 -27.82 29.72
N VAL A 16 4.18 -28.97 29.16
CA VAL A 16 4.24 -29.20 27.70
C VAL A 16 2.85 -29.16 27.07
N PHE A 17 1.82 -29.72 27.72
CA PHE A 17 0.43 -29.61 27.25
C PHE A 17 -0.15 -28.21 27.38
N LEU A 18 0.22 -27.45 28.41
CA LEU A 18 -0.16 -26.03 28.54
C LEU A 18 0.52 -25.16 27.49
N LEU A 19 1.81 -25.41 27.18
CA LEU A 19 2.56 -24.70 26.14
C LEU A 19 2.08 -25.06 24.72
N LEU A 20 1.74 -26.33 24.46
CA LEU A 20 1.12 -26.75 23.18
C LEU A 20 -0.31 -26.20 23.05
N GLY A 21 -1.06 -26.11 24.16
CA GLY A 21 -2.40 -25.52 24.21
C GLY A 21 -2.39 -24.01 23.94
N THR A 22 -1.39 -23.28 24.44
CA THR A 22 -1.22 -21.84 24.13
C THR A 22 -0.61 -21.60 22.75
N MET A 23 0.28 -22.47 22.25
CA MET A 23 0.76 -22.39 20.87
C MET A 23 -0.36 -22.61 19.84
N ASN A 24 -1.35 -23.47 20.15
CA ASN A 24 -2.54 -23.66 19.31
C ASN A 24 -3.58 -22.53 19.46
N ALA A 25 -3.60 -21.81 20.59
CA ALA A 25 -4.47 -20.65 20.79
C ALA A 25 -3.90 -19.34 20.21
N ILE A 26 -2.59 -19.32 19.89
CA ILE A 26 -1.94 -18.25 19.11
C ILE A 26 -2.07 -18.52 17.59
N LEU A 27 -2.77 -19.58 17.18
CA LEU A 27 -3.13 -19.77 15.77
C LEU A 27 -4.24 -18.78 15.39
N ALA A 28 -3.84 -17.76 14.63
CA ALA A 28 -4.67 -17.00 13.71
C ALA A 28 -5.88 -16.29 14.33
N ILE A 29 -5.63 -15.21 15.08
CA ILE A 29 -6.43 -14.02 14.79
C ILE A 29 -5.86 -13.48 13.46
N ASP A 30 -6.25 -14.09 12.36
CA ASP A 30 -6.21 -13.39 11.08
C ASP A 30 -7.19 -12.24 11.26
N ILE A 31 -6.68 -11.06 11.65
CA ILE A 31 -7.41 -9.83 11.41
C ILE A 31 -7.44 -9.73 9.89
N LYS A 32 -8.43 -10.37 9.27
CA LYS A 32 -8.74 -10.15 7.86
C LYS A 32 -9.19 -8.70 7.78
N VAL A 33 -8.25 -7.82 7.49
CA VAL A 33 -8.55 -6.45 7.10
C VAL A 33 -9.26 -6.57 5.77
N SER A 34 -10.59 -6.56 5.82
CA SER A 34 -11.41 -6.62 4.63
C SER A 34 -11.46 -5.25 3.97
N VAL A 35 -11.59 -5.27 2.66
CA VAL A 35 -11.81 -4.07 1.87
C VAL A 35 -13.27 -3.60 2.06
N ASP A 36 -13.47 -2.35 2.46
CA ASP A 36 -14.80 -1.72 2.52
C ASP A 36 -15.18 -1.15 1.14
N ASN A 37 -15.96 -1.93 0.38
CA ASN A 37 -16.40 -1.56 -0.97
C ASN A 37 -17.22 -0.26 -1.04
N SER A 38 -17.80 0.20 0.09
CA SER A 38 -18.54 1.46 0.10
C SER A 38 -17.62 2.68 -0.06
N LYS A 39 -16.34 2.55 0.34
CA LYS A 39 -15.35 3.63 0.39
C LYS A 39 -14.38 3.66 -0.79
N LEU A 40 -14.62 2.88 -1.84
CA LEU A 40 -13.74 2.78 -3.00
C LEU A 40 -14.49 2.89 -4.32
N PHE A 41 -13.76 3.25 -5.36
CA PHE A 41 -14.17 3.03 -6.75
C PHE A 41 -14.03 1.54 -7.09
N PRO A 42 -14.87 0.97 -7.97
CA PRO A 42 -14.91 -0.48 -8.25
C PRO A 42 -13.49 -1.04 -8.45
N PRO A 43 -13.09 -2.08 -7.71
CA PRO A 43 -11.72 -2.56 -7.75
C PRO A 43 -11.40 -3.23 -9.10
N THR A 44 -10.13 -3.27 -9.46
CA THR A 44 -9.63 -4.03 -10.61
C THR A 44 -8.57 -5.01 -10.15
N ALA A 45 -8.57 -6.22 -10.73
CA ALA A 45 -7.55 -7.23 -10.45
C ALA A 45 -6.60 -7.32 -11.65
N TRP A 46 -5.31 -7.38 -11.38
CA TRP A 46 -4.31 -7.63 -12.40
C TRP A 46 -3.21 -8.52 -11.83
N LYS A 47 -2.97 -9.66 -12.50
CA LYS A 47 -2.16 -10.76 -11.97
C LYS A 47 -2.62 -11.12 -10.54
N ASN A 48 -1.70 -11.28 -9.59
CA ASN A 48 -1.99 -11.64 -8.20
C ASN A 48 -2.19 -10.41 -7.29
N LYS A 49 -2.52 -9.24 -7.86
CA LYS A 49 -2.76 -8.01 -7.10
C LYS A 49 -4.17 -7.49 -7.33
N LEU A 50 -4.75 -6.90 -6.28
CA LEU A 50 -6.01 -6.16 -6.31
C LEU A 50 -5.72 -4.67 -6.15
N TYR A 51 -6.29 -3.85 -7.04
CA TYR A 51 -6.15 -2.41 -7.01
C TYR A 51 -7.49 -1.72 -6.83
N TYR A 52 -7.51 -0.63 -6.08
CA TYR A 52 -8.70 0.18 -5.86
C TYR A 52 -8.34 1.60 -5.48
N VAL A 53 -9.15 2.56 -5.90
CA VAL A 53 -8.98 3.97 -5.53
C VAL A 53 -9.90 4.32 -4.39
N SER A 54 -9.40 5.06 -3.40
CA SER A 54 -10.18 5.59 -2.29
C SER A 54 -11.25 6.60 -2.79
N LYS A 55 -12.44 6.60 -2.19
CA LYS A 55 -13.37 7.74 -2.30
C LYS A 55 -12.95 8.90 -1.39
N PRO A 56 -12.51 8.67 -0.14
CA PRO A 56 -11.87 9.72 0.65
C PRO A 56 -10.63 10.27 -0.08
N SER A 57 -10.33 11.53 0.17
CA SER A 57 -9.17 12.23 -0.39
C SER A 57 -8.34 12.83 0.74
N PHE A 58 -7.04 12.97 0.50
CA PHE A 58 -6.06 13.30 1.53
C PHE A 58 -5.19 14.48 1.10
N THR A 59 -4.77 15.30 2.06
CA THR A 59 -3.79 16.38 1.84
C THR A 59 -2.35 15.90 1.97
N SER A 60 -2.14 14.76 2.63
CA SER A 60 -0.83 14.12 2.84
C SER A 60 -0.78 12.75 2.17
N PHE A 61 0.33 12.45 1.49
CA PHE A 61 0.60 11.11 0.99
C PHE A 61 0.67 10.09 2.13
N ALA A 62 1.23 10.45 3.28
CA ALA A 62 1.39 9.53 4.42
C ALA A 62 0.04 9.06 4.98
N ASP A 63 -0.92 9.98 5.10
CA ASP A 63 -2.30 9.66 5.51
C ASP A 63 -2.98 8.78 4.47
N ALA A 64 -2.76 9.07 3.19
CA ALA A 64 -3.32 8.30 2.08
C ALA A 64 -2.78 6.85 2.07
N ASN A 65 -1.47 6.67 2.22
CA ASN A 65 -0.86 5.35 2.32
C ASN A 65 -1.35 4.59 3.58
N THR A 66 -1.51 5.29 4.70
CA THR A 66 -2.07 4.71 5.94
C THR A 66 -3.50 4.22 5.71
N TRP A 67 -4.30 4.93 4.92
CA TRP A 67 -5.65 4.50 4.57
C TRP A 67 -5.65 3.17 3.80
N CYS A 68 -4.73 2.96 2.86
CA CYS A 68 -4.61 1.68 2.15
C CYS A 68 -4.34 0.50 3.11
N ALA A 69 -3.46 0.72 4.10
CA ALA A 69 -3.18 -0.29 5.13
C ALA A 69 -4.40 -0.59 5.99
N GLN A 70 -5.17 0.44 6.37
CA GLN A 70 -6.38 0.29 7.19
C GLN A 70 -7.56 -0.31 6.42
N ASN A 71 -7.65 -0.07 5.10
CA ASN A 71 -8.75 -0.49 4.26
C ASN A 71 -8.27 -1.51 3.23
N GLY A 72 -8.10 -2.76 3.65
CA GLY A 72 -7.70 -3.89 2.81
C GLY A 72 -6.33 -4.49 3.13
N GLY A 73 -5.58 -3.92 4.07
CA GLY A 73 -4.27 -4.45 4.47
C GLY A 73 -3.16 -4.19 3.44
N GLY A 74 -3.37 -3.25 2.53
CA GLY A 74 -2.47 -2.95 1.42
C GLY A 74 -1.57 -1.74 1.67
N TYR A 75 -1.11 -1.15 0.58
CA TYR A 75 -0.30 0.06 0.55
C TYR A 75 -0.64 0.88 -0.70
N ALA A 76 -0.18 2.13 -0.77
CA ALA A 76 -0.28 2.90 -2.01
C ALA A 76 0.48 2.17 -3.12
N ALA A 77 -0.09 2.13 -4.33
CA ALA A 77 0.40 1.29 -5.41
C ALA A 77 1.82 1.67 -5.86
N GLU A 78 2.75 0.73 -5.73
CA GLU A 78 4.12 0.77 -6.23
C GLU A 78 4.15 0.07 -7.59
N ILE A 79 4.35 0.85 -8.66
CA ILE A 79 4.23 0.35 -10.02
C ILE A 79 5.52 -0.35 -10.45
N ASP A 80 5.45 -1.66 -10.66
CA ASP A 80 6.61 -2.52 -10.89
C ASP A 80 6.92 -2.74 -12.37
N SER A 81 5.98 -2.44 -13.28
CA SER A 81 6.15 -2.66 -14.72
C SER A 81 5.34 -1.70 -15.60
N SER A 82 5.78 -1.51 -16.85
CA SER A 82 5.05 -0.69 -17.83
C SER A 82 3.68 -1.29 -18.17
N GLU A 83 3.54 -2.63 -18.17
CA GLU A 83 2.26 -3.29 -18.40
C GLU A 83 1.27 -3.05 -17.25
N GLU A 84 1.76 -3.04 -16.01
CA GLU A 84 0.97 -2.67 -14.83
C GLU A 84 0.51 -1.21 -14.92
N LEU A 85 1.43 -0.31 -15.25
CA LEU A 85 1.13 1.11 -15.43
C LEU A 85 0.00 1.31 -16.45
N LEU A 86 0.07 0.66 -17.62
CA LEU A 86 -0.95 0.77 -18.66
C LEU A 86 -2.33 0.31 -18.18
N VAL A 87 -2.41 -0.77 -17.40
CA VAL A 87 -3.68 -1.26 -16.84
C VAL A 87 -4.26 -0.25 -15.85
N LEU A 88 -3.42 0.33 -14.99
CA LEU A 88 -3.85 1.30 -13.99
C LEU A 88 -4.22 2.65 -14.64
N GLN A 89 -3.52 3.08 -15.67
CA GLN A 89 -3.87 4.26 -16.47
C GLN A 89 -5.23 4.12 -17.15
N GLN A 90 -5.58 2.93 -17.68
CA GLN A 90 -6.91 2.69 -18.25
C GLN A 90 -8.02 2.72 -17.18
N TYR A 91 -7.68 2.38 -15.95
CA TYR A 91 -8.60 2.44 -14.82
C TYR A 91 -8.87 3.88 -14.35
N VAL A 92 -7.88 4.78 -14.41
CA VAL A 92 -8.01 6.18 -13.94
C VAL A 92 -9.20 6.94 -14.57
N PRO A 93 -9.40 7.00 -15.92
CA PRO A 93 -10.51 7.71 -16.54
C PRO A 93 -11.90 7.29 -16.06
N SER A 94 -12.06 6.03 -15.64
CA SER A 94 -13.34 5.52 -15.15
C SER A 94 -13.80 6.17 -13.84
N SER A 95 -12.85 6.68 -13.05
CA SER A 95 -13.11 7.33 -11.76
C SER A 95 -13.54 8.79 -11.88
N LYS A 96 -13.27 9.45 -13.03
CA LYS A 96 -13.43 10.89 -13.24
C LYS A 96 -12.70 11.76 -12.20
N LEU A 97 -11.62 11.24 -11.62
CA LEU A 97 -10.78 11.95 -10.66
C LEU A 97 -9.66 12.71 -11.39
N ASP A 98 -9.35 13.91 -10.90
CA ASP A 98 -8.29 14.73 -11.50
C ASP A 98 -6.88 14.26 -11.11
N ARG A 99 -6.68 13.84 -9.86
CA ARG A 99 -5.37 13.52 -9.29
C ARG A 99 -5.48 12.35 -8.33
N ILE A 100 -4.60 11.37 -8.45
CA ILE A 100 -4.63 10.16 -7.61
C ILE A 100 -3.20 9.85 -7.15
N TYR A 101 -2.96 9.80 -5.85
CA TYR A 101 -1.65 9.40 -5.31
C TYR A 101 -1.30 7.95 -5.69
N ILE A 102 -0.03 7.73 -6.02
CA ILE A 102 0.63 6.43 -6.15
C ILE A 102 1.95 6.46 -5.39
N ALA A 103 2.52 5.29 -5.10
CA ALA A 103 3.78 5.21 -4.37
C ALA A 103 4.99 5.51 -5.25
N GLY A 104 5.76 6.50 -4.83
CA GLY A 104 7.10 6.82 -5.30
C GLY A 104 7.58 8.11 -4.65
N THR A 105 8.89 8.29 -4.53
CA THR A 105 9.46 9.52 -3.97
C THR A 105 10.89 9.76 -4.43
N ASP A 106 11.26 11.00 -4.68
CA ASP A 106 12.64 11.44 -4.88
C ASP A 106 13.11 12.41 -3.78
N ALA A 107 12.40 12.46 -2.64
CA ALA A 107 12.68 13.39 -1.52
C ALA A 107 14.12 13.33 -1.00
N LYS A 108 14.79 12.18 -1.16
CA LYS A 108 16.19 11.99 -0.77
C LYS A 108 17.16 12.71 -1.72
N LYS A 109 16.85 12.73 -3.01
CA LYS A 109 17.64 13.35 -4.07
C LYS A 109 16.75 13.57 -5.28
N ASP A 110 16.47 14.83 -5.56
CA ASP A 110 15.72 15.31 -6.72
C ASP A 110 16.16 14.60 -8.03
N GLY A 111 15.19 14.09 -8.77
CA GLY A 111 15.39 13.32 -10.00
C GLY A 111 15.87 11.86 -9.81
N VAL A 112 16.06 11.40 -8.57
CA VAL A 112 16.31 9.99 -8.24
C VAL A 112 15.13 9.42 -7.48
N TRP A 113 14.18 8.90 -8.24
CA TRP A 113 12.96 8.28 -7.73
C TRP A 113 13.22 6.91 -7.13
N LEU A 114 12.63 6.70 -5.96
CA LEU A 114 12.66 5.47 -5.18
C LEU A 114 11.25 4.93 -4.98
N THR A 115 11.16 3.61 -4.99
CA THR A 115 10.01 2.89 -4.46
C THR A 115 9.86 3.18 -2.98
N GLN A 116 8.64 3.41 -2.50
CA GLN A 116 8.46 3.82 -1.10
C GLN A 116 8.61 2.65 -0.13
N ARG A 117 8.17 1.44 -0.51
CA ARG A 117 8.21 0.28 0.37
C ARG A 117 9.60 -0.33 0.46
N THR A 118 10.26 -0.49 -0.69
CA THR A 118 11.53 -1.22 -0.77
C THR A 118 12.76 -0.31 -0.85
N GLN A 119 12.57 1.00 -1.08
CA GLN A 119 13.65 1.99 -1.19
C GLN A 119 14.67 1.64 -2.29
N THR A 120 14.19 0.98 -3.34
CA THR A 120 14.93 0.65 -4.55
C THR A 120 14.68 1.71 -5.62
N VAL A 121 15.54 1.79 -6.63
CA VAL A 121 15.36 2.77 -7.71
C VAL A 121 14.13 2.42 -8.54
N LEU A 122 13.23 3.39 -8.69
CA LEU A 122 12.06 3.28 -9.53
C LEU A 122 12.45 3.62 -10.97
N HIS A 123 12.06 2.77 -11.93
CA HIS A 123 12.43 2.89 -13.35
C HIS A 123 11.23 2.96 -14.30
N VAL A 124 10.01 2.83 -13.79
CA VAL A 124 8.78 2.77 -14.57
C VAL A 124 8.09 4.13 -14.54
N PHE A 125 8.13 4.85 -15.65
CA PHE A 125 7.48 6.15 -15.78
C PHE A 125 6.78 6.30 -17.11
N ASP A 126 5.67 7.04 -17.08
CA ASP A 126 5.03 7.64 -18.24
C ASP A 126 4.55 9.03 -17.84
N TRP A 127 5.51 9.95 -17.74
CA TRP A 127 5.28 11.33 -17.32
C TRP A 127 4.33 12.05 -18.26
N SER A 128 3.43 12.89 -17.73
CA SER A 128 2.68 13.83 -18.56
C SER A 128 3.61 14.87 -19.19
N ASP A 129 3.12 15.56 -20.22
CA ASP A 129 3.94 16.52 -20.95
C ASP A 129 4.41 17.65 -20.02
N GLY A 130 5.73 17.77 -19.88
CA GLY A 130 6.36 18.75 -18.99
C GLY A 130 6.86 18.19 -17.65
N GLU A 131 6.51 16.94 -17.31
CA GLU A 131 6.86 16.31 -16.04
C GLU A 131 8.07 15.35 -16.14
N PRO A 132 8.76 15.08 -15.00
CA PRO A 132 8.59 15.73 -13.70
C PRO A 132 9.26 17.11 -13.70
N ASN A 133 8.61 18.10 -13.09
CA ASN A 133 9.06 19.50 -13.17
C ASN A 133 9.52 20.09 -11.83
N ASN A 134 9.28 19.38 -10.72
CA ASN A 134 9.54 19.81 -9.36
C ASN A 134 9.05 21.23 -9.05
N TYR A 135 7.76 21.49 -9.27
CA TYR A 135 7.21 22.83 -9.23
C TYR A 135 7.43 23.50 -7.87
N GLY A 136 8.19 24.59 -7.85
CA GLY A 136 8.51 25.31 -6.62
C GLY A 136 9.40 24.52 -5.64
N GLY A 137 10.07 23.46 -6.12
CA GLY A 137 11.04 22.67 -5.36
C GLY A 137 10.43 21.81 -4.25
N GLN A 138 9.15 21.45 -4.37
CA GLN A 138 8.36 20.82 -3.31
C GLN A 138 7.61 19.57 -3.78
N GLU A 139 7.91 19.04 -4.97
CA GLU A 139 7.16 17.92 -5.56
C GLU A 139 7.96 16.62 -5.49
N ALA A 140 7.86 15.95 -4.35
CA ALA A 140 8.64 14.74 -4.07
C ALA A 140 7.81 13.46 -3.95
N CYS A 141 6.54 13.49 -4.37
CA CYS A 141 5.62 12.35 -4.39
C CYS A 141 5.02 12.16 -5.78
N LEU A 142 4.51 10.97 -6.08
CA LEU A 142 3.89 10.67 -7.37
C LEU A 142 2.35 10.72 -7.33
N GLU A 143 1.78 11.17 -8.44
CA GLU A 143 0.36 11.01 -8.72
C GLU A 143 0.11 10.60 -10.18
N LEU A 144 -1.04 9.98 -10.44
CA LEU A 144 -1.60 9.82 -11.78
C LEU A 144 -2.49 11.02 -12.08
N TYR A 145 -2.28 11.64 -13.24
CA TYR A 145 -2.99 12.84 -13.65
C TYR A 145 -4.16 12.49 -14.57
N GLY A 146 -5.39 12.56 -14.05
CA GLY A 146 -6.60 12.11 -14.75
C GLY A 146 -6.84 12.83 -16.07
N ASN A 147 -6.58 14.14 -16.11
CA ASN A 147 -6.71 14.95 -17.34
C ASN A 147 -5.65 14.62 -18.41
N PHE A 148 -4.62 13.86 -18.05
CA PHE A 148 -3.58 13.36 -18.96
C PHE A 148 -3.65 11.84 -19.09
N GLN A 149 -4.85 11.27 -19.07
CA GLN A 149 -5.08 9.82 -19.27
C GLN A 149 -4.36 8.95 -18.24
N GLY A 150 -4.15 9.47 -17.03
CA GLY A 150 -3.43 8.79 -15.96
C GLY A 150 -1.91 8.84 -16.11
N ARG A 151 -1.34 9.63 -17.02
CA ARG A 151 0.11 9.88 -17.07
C ARG A 151 0.60 10.48 -15.74
N MET A 152 1.84 10.17 -15.39
CA MET A 152 2.42 10.49 -14.10
C MET A 152 2.76 11.97 -13.98
N ASN A 153 2.62 12.49 -12.76
CA ASN A 153 3.05 13.82 -12.37
C ASN A 153 3.78 13.71 -11.02
N ASP A 154 4.85 14.47 -10.83
CA ASP A 154 5.39 14.72 -9.50
C ASP A 154 4.51 15.77 -8.79
N CYS A 155 4.33 15.60 -7.50
CA CYS A 155 3.42 16.45 -6.73
C CYS A 155 3.91 16.62 -5.29
N PRO A 156 3.44 17.66 -4.58
CA PRO A 156 3.79 17.82 -3.18
C PRO A 156 3.17 16.71 -2.37
N CYS A 157 4.00 16.05 -1.57
CA CYS A 157 3.58 15.02 -0.62
C CYS A 157 2.56 15.55 0.39
N ASP A 158 2.67 16.83 0.77
CA ASP A 158 1.78 17.52 1.69
C ASP A 158 1.32 18.84 1.08
N LYS A 159 0.02 18.98 0.82
CA LYS A 159 -0.58 20.23 0.33
C LYS A 159 -2.00 20.41 0.83
N LEU A 160 -2.17 21.30 1.81
CA LEU A 160 -3.46 21.52 2.50
C LEU A 160 -4.62 21.92 1.57
N THR A 161 -4.33 22.52 0.42
CA THR A 161 -5.34 23.00 -0.52
C THR A 161 -5.62 22.03 -1.67
N VAL A 162 -4.94 20.88 -1.74
CA VAL A 162 -5.11 19.90 -2.81
C VAL A 162 -5.41 18.55 -2.18
N LEU A 163 -6.59 18.03 -2.48
CA LEU A 163 -7.06 16.74 -2.02
C LEU A 163 -6.86 15.70 -3.12
N ARG A 164 -6.30 14.55 -2.74
CA ARG A 164 -6.05 13.43 -3.65
C ARG A 164 -6.54 12.13 -3.04
N PRO A 165 -7.42 11.38 -3.72
CA PRO A 165 -7.55 9.95 -3.50
C PRO A 165 -6.22 9.24 -3.67
N VAL A 166 -6.15 8.00 -3.20
CA VAL A 166 -4.99 7.12 -3.38
C VAL A 166 -5.42 5.86 -4.12
N LEU A 167 -4.56 5.43 -5.04
CA LEU A 167 -4.64 4.09 -5.62
C LEU A 167 -3.90 3.13 -4.69
N CYS A 168 -4.63 2.20 -4.09
CA CYS A 168 -4.07 1.16 -3.25
C CYS A 168 -3.80 -0.12 -4.05
N GLU A 169 -2.84 -0.90 -3.61
CA GLU A 169 -2.62 -2.28 -4.03
C GLU A 169 -2.60 -3.24 -2.84
N VAL A 170 -3.07 -4.47 -3.07
CA VAL A 170 -3.05 -5.59 -2.12
C VAL A 170 -2.64 -6.86 -2.86
N ASP A 171 -1.67 -7.59 -2.32
CA ASP A 171 -1.29 -8.92 -2.81
C ASP A 171 -2.39 -9.95 -2.43
N LEU A 172 -2.84 -10.75 -3.42
CA LEU A 172 -3.94 -11.71 -3.24
C LEU A 172 -3.47 -13.10 -2.79
N PHE A 173 -2.21 -13.47 -3.06
CA PHE A 173 -1.64 -14.79 -2.77
C PHE A 173 -0.13 -14.71 -2.50
#